data_AF-A0A382DB57-F1
#
_entry.id   AF-A0A382DB57-F1
#
_cell.length_a   1.000
_cell.length_b   1.000
_cell.length_c   1.000
_cell.angle_alpha   90.00
_cell.angle_beta   90.00
_cell.angle_gamma   90.00
#
_symmetry.space_group_name_H-M   'P 1'
#
loop_
_entity.id
_entity.type
_entity.pdbx_description
1 polymer ?
#
loop_
_entity_poly.entity_id
_entity_poly.type
_entity_poly.pdbx_seq_one_letter_code
_entity_poly.pdbx_strand_id
1 'polypeptide(L)'
;NNFYENKINFLLGYLESPNIKVSDKNLFEFYLSHIANSDFKYEPNERTSKEIWRYLSAANLIYTSETVDIEDEVKINLLEKATSDGSYDSNELFNIYKKIMFNINQFLDIENSYKSLPNFKARALLYQAVLLSDNYDKKMQLILKLNALFEKDNIGNVALDEIKIILSEIDREEISEKYLDFYDYYLKKEEEDLKKIKFNNNIIHRSKLLKYFIDEKYKIKNLEKDLESVYKKIKKNKDYFFSIQDIILLESLKADGFKIPRKIEKRYSLENLTIPENLINLNEQNEQGLFLLNIVEMVGEDKFVDLDADTLYFIISPMNKFNFKKLRNNIIAKSFPERS
;
A
#
# COMPACT_ATOMS: atom_id res chain seq x y z
N ASN A 1 -1.65 7.97 -36.05
CA ASN A 1 -2.77 7.60 -35.16
C ASN A 1 -3.25 8.89 -34.52
N ASN A 2 -4.39 9.45 -34.96
CA ASN A 2 -4.74 10.87 -34.76
C ASN A 2 -4.80 11.31 -33.27
N PHE A 3 -5.16 10.40 -32.36
CA PHE A 3 -5.22 10.69 -30.92
C PHE A 3 -3.84 11.04 -30.32
N TYR A 4 -2.84 10.17 -30.51
CA TYR A 4 -1.51 10.37 -29.96
C TYR A 4 -0.81 11.58 -30.55
N GLU A 5 -0.87 11.70 -31.88
CA GLU A 5 -0.22 12.79 -32.62
C GLU A 5 -0.76 14.15 -32.17
N ASN A 6 -2.07 14.27 -31.99
CA ASN A 6 -2.67 15.49 -31.47
C ASN A 6 -2.21 15.80 -30.04
N LYS A 7 -2.25 14.82 -29.13
CA LYS A 7 -1.87 15.01 -27.72
C LYS A 7 -0.40 15.39 -27.57
N ILE A 8 0.49 14.70 -28.28
CA ILE A 8 1.93 14.97 -28.26
C ILE A 8 2.25 16.32 -28.90
N ASN A 9 1.65 16.64 -30.05
CA ASN A 9 1.90 17.94 -30.69
C ASN A 9 1.43 19.11 -29.82
N PHE A 10 0.33 18.96 -29.07
CA PHE A 10 -0.08 19.96 -28.08
C PHE A 10 0.94 20.07 -26.93
N LEU A 11 1.35 18.95 -26.33
CA LEU A 11 2.33 18.94 -25.23
C LEU A 11 3.70 19.51 -25.64
N LEU A 12 4.06 19.37 -26.92
CA LEU A 12 5.29 19.95 -27.49
C LEU A 12 5.14 21.42 -27.94
N GLY A 13 3.94 22.00 -27.83
CA GLY A 13 3.66 23.39 -28.21
C GLY A 13 3.46 23.64 -29.72
N TYR A 14 3.31 22.58 -30.52
CA TYR A 14 2.98 22.67 -31.95
C TYR A 14 1.49 22.89 -32.22
N LEU A 15 0.64 22.71 -31.21
CA LEU A 15 -0.80 23.00 -31.28
C LEU A 15 -1.18 23.95 -30.14
N GLU A 16 -2.04 24.92 -30.42
CA GLU A 16 -2.56 25.86 -29.42
C GLU A 16 -3.61 25.22 -28.50
N SER A 17 -4.33 24.18 -28.98
CA SER A 17 -5.39 23.53 -28.22
C SER A 17 -5.37 22.01 -28.42
N PRO A 18 -5.59 21.22 -27.34
CA PRO A 18 -5.64 19.77 -27.40
C PRO A 18 -7.01 19.28 -27.84
N ASN A 19 -7.08 18.07 -28.38
CA ASN A 19 -8.34 17.33 -28.44
C ASN A 19 -8.76 16.94 -27.01
N ILE A 20 -9.93 17.37 -26.58
CA ILE A 20 -10.43 17.17 -25.21
C ILE A 20 -10.87 15.72 -24.96
N LYS A 21 -11.02 14.90 -26.02
CA LYS A 21 -11.42 13.50 -25.90
C LYS A 21 -10.48 12.74 -24.96
N VAL A 22 -11.08 12.07 -23.97
CA VAL A 22 -10.39 11.16 -23.06
C VAL A 22 -10.41 9.75 -23.67
N SER A 23 -9.28 9.06 -23.62
CA SER A 23 -9.17 7.65 -23.94
C SER A 23 -8.84 6.86 -22.68
N ASP A 24 -9.70 5.90 -22.32
CA ASP A 24 -9.52 4.96 -21.22
C ASP A 24 -9.11 3.56 -21.71
N LYS A 25 -8.59 3.48 -22.94
CA LYS A 25 -8.14 2.23 -23.56
C LYS A 25 -6.98 1.57 -22.81
N ASN A 26 -6.07 2.37 -22.28
CA ASN A 26 -4.97 1.95 -21.42
C ASN A 26 -4.51 3.15 -20.59
N LEU A 27 -3.71 2.88 -19.54
CA LEU A 27 -3.24 3.89 -18.61
C LEU A 27 -2.42 5.01 -19.29
N PHE A 28 -1.62 4.68 -20.31
CA PHE A 28 -0.79 5.67 -21.00
C PHE A 28 -1.65 6.67 -21.81
N GLU A 29 -2.62 6.19 -22.58
CA GLU A 29 -3.56 7.06 -23.29
C GLU A 29 -4.40 7.90 -22.34
N PHE A 30 -4.75 7.35 -21.18
CA PHE A 30 -5.47 8.06 -20.13
C PHE A 30 -4.63 9.17 -19.50
N TYR A 31 -3.39 8.87 -19.14
CA TYR A 31 -2.42 9.82 -18.62
C TYR A 31 -2.21 10.98 -19.61
N LEU A 32 -1.98 10.68 -20.89
CA LEU A 32 -1.87 11.70 -21.95
C LEU A 32 -3.15 12.55 -22.05
N SER A 33 -4.32 11.95 -21.87
CA SER A 33 -5.59 12.68 -21.86
C SER A 33 -5.65 13.69 -20.73
N HIS A 34 -5.17 13.33 -19.53
CA HIS A 34 -5.12 14.17 -18.34
C HIS A 34 -4.12 15.33 -18.50
N ILE A 35 -2.85 15.05 -18.79
CA ILE A 35 -1.83 16.11 -18.82
C ILE A 35 -2.02 17.10 -19.97
N ALA A 36 -2.64 16.65 -21.06
CA ALA A 36 -2.90 17.50 -22.21
C ALA A 36 -4.26 18.21 -22.12
N ASN A 37 -4.98 18.19 -21.00
CA ASN A 37 -6.25 18.89 -20.85
C ASN A 37 -6.36 19.54 -19.47
N SER A 38 -6.29 20.86 -19.41
CA SER A 38 -6.40 21.61 -18.14
C SER A 38 -7.76 21.46 -17.45
N ASP A 39 -8.83 21.19 -18.21
CA ASP A 39 -10.19 21.01 -17.71
C ASP A 39 -10.58 19.52 -17.70
N PHE A 40 -9.64 18.65 -17.33
CA PHE A 40 -9.85 17.20 -17.34
C PHE A 40 -11.04 16.79 -16.47
N LYS A 41 -11.98 16.06 -17.06
CA LYS A 41 -13.12 15.45 -16.37
C LYS A 41 -13.28 14.03 -16.89
N TYR A 42 -13.34 13.09 -15.95
CA TYR A 42 -13.62 11.70 -16.26
C TYR A 42 -14.40 11.10 -15.12
N GLU A 43 -15.53 10.47 -15.43
CA GLU A 43 -16.36 9.77 -14.46
C GLU A 43 -16.17 8.27 -14.68
N PRO A 44 -15.47 7.57 -13.77
CA PRO A 44 -15.23 6.15 -13.92
C PRO A 44 -16.53 5.36 -13.75
N ASN A 45 -16.55 4.16 -14.31
CA ASN A 45 -17.67 3.23 -14.21
C ASN A 45 -17.15 1.79 -14.05
N GLU A 46 -18.06 0.82 -14.01
CA GLU A 46 -17.72 -0.60 -13.81
C GLU A 46 -16.80 -1.18 -14.89
N ARG A 47 -16.68 -0.54 -16.06
CA ARG A 47 -15.80 -0.97 -17.16
C ARG A 47 -14.42 -0.29 -17.12
N THR A 48 -14.25 0.75 -16.29
CA THR A 48 -12.97 1.44 -16.17
C THR A 48 -11.93 0.49 -15.58
N SER A 49 -10.76 0.43 -16.19
CA SER A 49 -9.72 -0.52 -15.76
C SER A 49 -9.19 -0.22 -14.36
N LYS A 50 -8.67 -1.24 -13.68
CA LYS A 50 -8.10 -1.12 -12.34
C LYS A 50 -6.96 -0.10 -12.29
N GLU A 51 -6.14 -0.05 -13.33
CA GLU A 51 -5.00 0.86 -13.45
C GLU A 51 -5.46 2.32 -13.52
N ILE A 52 -6.52 2.58 -14.28
CA ILE A 52 -7.10 3.92 -14.41
C ILE A 52 -7.75 4.35 -13.09
N TRP A 53 -8.46 3.44 -12.41
CA TRP A 53 -8.97 3.69 -11.05
C TRP A 53 -7.87 4.09 -10.06
N ARG A 54 -6.77 3.33 -10.03
CA ARG A 54 -5.63 3.60 -9.14
C ARG A 54 -4.99 4.95 -9.48
N TYR A 55 -4.87 5.26 -10.76
CA TYR A 55 -4.35 6.54 -11.21
C TYR A 55 -5.26 7.70 -10.81
N LEU A 56 -6.56 7.58 -11.03
CA LEU A 56 -7.55 8.58 -10.62
C LEU A 56 -7.51 8.84 -9.12
N SER A 57 -7.45 7.78 -8.32
CA SER A 57 -7.29 7.86 -6.87
C SER A 57 -5.99 8.57 -6.47
N ALA A 58 -4.85 8.14 -7.00
CA ALA A 58 -3.54 8.70 -6.67
C ALA A 58 -3.36 10.17 -7.12
N ALA A 59 -4.01 10.56 -8.22
CA ALA A 59 -3.97 11.92 -8.75
C ALA A 59 -5.06 12.84 -8.15
N ASN A 60 -5.86 12.36 -7.19
CA ASN A 60 -7.02 13.08 -6.62
C ASN A 60 -8.02 13.56 -7.68
N LEU A 61 -8.22 12.76 -8.74
CA LEU A 61 -9.11 13.06 -9.87
C LEU A 61 -10.48 12.39 -9.75
N ILE A 62 -10.77 11.80 -8.59
CA ILE A 62 -12.01 11.08 -8.31
C ILE A 62 -12.66 11.59 -7.03
N TYR A 63 -13.90 11.17 -6.82
CA TYR A 63 -14.64 11.33 -5.58
C TYR A 63 -13.78 11.00 -4.36
N THR A 64 -13.65 11.96 -3.47
CA THR A 64 -13.06 11.80 -2.14
C THR A 64 -14.16 11.93 -1.10
N SER A 65 -13.84 11.70 0.16
CA SER A 65 -14.76 12.04 1.25
C SER A 65 -15.23 13.50 1.23
N GLU A 66 -14.51 14.43 0.62
CA GLU A 66 -14.90 15.84 0.54
C GLU A 66 -15.83 16.18 -0.64
N THR A 67 -15.75 15.44 -1.72
CA THR A 67 -16.40 15.78 -2.99
C THR A 67 -17.54 14.84 -3.38
N VAL A 68 -17.62 13.65 -2.77
CA VAL A 68 -18.68 12.69 -3.06
C VAL A 68 -20.04 13.16 -2.52
N ASP A 69 -21.09 12.93 -3.31
CA ASP A 69 -22.45 13.01 -2.80
C ASP A 69 -22.75 11.75 -1.98
N ILE A 70 -22.84 11.93 -0.66
CA ILE A 70 -23.07 10.84 0.31
C ILE A 70 -24.46 10.20 0.20
N GLU A 71 -25.39 10.82 -0.53
CA GLU A 71 -26.72 10.28 -0.77
C GLU A 71 -26.80 9.47 -2.08
N ASP A 72 -25.78 9.54 -2.93
CA ASP A 72 -25.74 8.84 -4.22
C ASP A 72 -25.33 7.38 -4.05
N GLU A 73 -26.33 6.51 -3.90
CA GLU A 73 -26.15 5.06 -3.76
C GLU A 73 -25.29 4.45 -4.88
N VAL A 74 -25.48 4.89 -6.14
CA VAL A 74 -24.77 4.33 -7.28
C VAL A 74 -23.28 4.62 -7.17
N LYS A 75 -22.92 5.86 -6.80
CA LYS A 75 -21.53 6.26 -6.60
C LYS A 75 -20.89 5.53 -5.42
N ILE A 76 -21.58 5.44 -4.28
CA ILE A 76 -21.01 4.76 -3.12
C ILE A 76 -20.79 3.27 -3.41
N ASN A 77 -21.77 2.60 -4.03
CA ASN A 77 -21.63 1.19 -4.40
C ASN A 77 -20.49 0.97 -5.41
N LEU A 78 -20.26 1.90 -6.34
CA LEU A 78 -19.13 1.85 -7.26
C LEU A 78 -17.78 1.97 -6.52
N LEU A 79 -17.69 2.90 -5.56
CA LEU A 79 -16.50 3.06 -4.72
C LEU A 79 -16.24 1.83 -3.85
N GLU A 80 -17.27 1.22 -3.27
CA GLU A 80 -17.16 -0.02 -2.51
C GLU A 80 -16.58 -1.17 -3.36
N LYS A 81 -17.10 -1.34 -4.59
CA LYS A 81 -16.58 -2.34 -5.53
C LYS A 81 -15.11 -2.05 -5.90
N ALA A 82 -14.81 -0.82 -6.27
CA ALA A 82 -13.44 -0.39 -6.60
C ALA A 82 -12.47 -0.61 -5.42
N THR A 83 -12.93 -0.36 -4.20
CA THR A 83 -12.15 -0.64 -2.98
C THR A 83 -11.90 -2.13 -2.81
N SER A 84 -12.93 -2.96 -3.03
CA SER A 84 -12.82 -4.42 -2.91
C SER A 84 -11.83 -5.01 -3.92
N ASP A 85 -11.80 -4.44 -5.12
CA ASP A 85 -10.85 -4.80 -6.18
C ASP A 85 -9.43 -4.25 -5.93
N GLY A 86 -9.24 -3.45 -4.87
CA GLY A 86 -7.97 -2.82 -4.51
C GLY A 86 -7.56 -1.69 -5.47
N SER A 87 -8.55 -1.02 -6.07
CA SER A 87 -8.35 0.06 -7.05
C SER A 87 -8.68 1.45 -6.51
N TYR A 88 -9.42 1.52 -5.40
CA TYR A 88 -9.71 2.74 -4.64
C TYR A 88 -9.19 2.63 -3.20
N ASP A 89 -8.88 3.77 -2.56
CA ASP A 89 -8.34 3.79 -1.21
C ASP A 89 -9.42 3.47 -0.17
N SER A 90 -9.17 2.42 0.61
CA SER A 90 -10.07 1.97 1.68
C SER A 90 -10.26 3.06 2.74
N ASN A 91 -9.20 3.81 3.08
CA ASN A 91 -9.30 4.89 4.07
C ASN A 91 -10.29 5.98 3.62
N GLU A 92 -10.25 6.35 2.34
CA GLU A 92 -11.20 7.30 1.78
C GLU A 92 -12.63 6.78 1.82
N LEU A 93 -12.87 5.50 1.51
CA LEU A 93 -14.20 4.90 1.62
C LEU A 93 -14.75 4.98 3.06
N PHE A 94 -13.93 4.61 4.05
CA PHE A 94 -14.35 4.68 5.44
C PHE A 94 -14.49 6.12 5.95
N ASN A 95 -13.73 7.07 5.39
CA ASN A 95 -13.95 8.50 5.65
C ASN A 95 -15.27 9.01 5.05
N ILE A 96 -15.69 8.50 3.89
CA ILE A 96 -17.02 8.76 3.34
C ILE A 96 -18.09 8.23 4.30
N TYR A 97 -17.94 6.99 4.78
CA TYR A 97 -18.88 6.40 5.74
C TYR A 97 -19.03 7.25 6.99
N LYS A 98 -17.95 7.83 7.53
CA LYS A 98 -18.02 8.73 8.71
C LYS A 98 -18.85 9.99 8.47
N LYS A 99 -18.99 10.43 7.22
CA LYS A 99 -19.75 11.64 6.85
C LYS A 99 -21.24 11.38 6.62
N ILE A 100 -21.65 10.12 6.45
CA ILE A 100 -23.08 9.78 6.31
C ILE A 100 -23.80 10.09 7.60
N MET A 101 -24.85 10.91 7.51
CA MET A 101 -25.58 11.40 8.68
C MET A 101 -26.63 10.38 9.13
N PHE A 102 -26.65 10.08 10.44
CA PHE A 102 -27.63 9.19 11.05
C PHE A 102 -28.27 9.84 12.28
N ASN A 103 -29.52 9.47 12.55
CA ASN A 103 -30.24 9.89 13.75
C ASN A 103 -29.76 9.08 14.96
N ILE A 104 -29.64 9.72 16.13
CA ILE A 104 -29.28 9.05 17.39
C ILE A 104 -30.13 7.80 17.69
N ASN A 105 -31.43 7.84 17.35
CA ASN A 105 -32.33 6.70 17.51
C ASN A 105 -31.90 5.47 16.70
N GLN A 106 -31.25 5.67 15.54
CA GLN A 106 -30.73 4.58 14.73
C GLN A 106 -29.55 3.88 15.40
N PHE A 107 -28.74 4.61 16.18
CA PHE A 107 -27.68 4.01 16.99
C PHE A 107 -28.22 3.30 18.24
N LEU A 108 -29.28 3.85 18.85
CA LEU A 108 -29.92 3.25 20.02
C LEU A 108 -30.61 1.92 19.67
N ASP A 109 -31.27 1.85 18.51
CA ASP A 109 -31.90 0.63 17.99
C ASP A 109 -31.13 0.05 16.79
N ILE A 110 -29.81 -0.07 16.94
CA ILE A 110 -28.91 -0.50 15.86
C ILE A 110 -29.35 -1.86 15.29
N GLU A 111 -29.78 -2.78 16.16
CA GLU A 111 -30.18 -4.16 15.84
C GLU A 111 -31.28 -4.27 14.79
N ASN A 112 -32.13 -3.26 14.69
CA ASN A 112 -33.21 -3.21 13.70
C ASN A 112 -32.94 -2.15 12.63
N SER A 113 -32.30 -1.03 13.00
CA SER A 113 -32.12 0.13 12.12
C SER A 113 -31.28 -0.17 10.89
N TYR A 114 -30.20 -0.97 10.99
CA TYR A 114 -29.38 -1.26 9.81
C TYR A 114 -30.13 -2.11 8.77
N LYS A 115 -31.12 -2.91 9.19
CA LYS A 115 -31.83 -3.86 8.30
C LYS A 115 -32.80 -3.18 7.34
N SER A 116 -33.26 -1.99 7.68
CA SER A 116 -34.20 -1.20 6.86
C SER A 116 -33.50 -0.19 5.95
N LEU A 117 -32.18 -0.06 6.06
CA LEU A 117 -31.39 0.87 5.27
C LEU A 117 -30.90 0.22 3.96
N PRO A 118 -30.64 1.03 2.90
CA PRO A 118 -29.84 0.61 1.77
C PRO A 118 -28.49 0.04 2.24
N ASN A 119 -27.93 -0.92 1.50
CA ASN A 119 -26.77 -1.69 1.96
C ASN A 119 -25.58 -0.79 2.35
N PHE A 120 -25.24 0.23 1.55
CA PHE A 120 -24.14 1.14 1.86
C PHE A 120 -24.38 1.96 3.15
N LYS A 121 -25.61 2.41 3.39
CA LYS A 121 -25.99 3.12 4.62
C LYS A 121 -25.99 2.18 5.83
N ALA A 122 -26.42 0.93 5.64
CA ALA A 122 -26.36 -0.08 6.69
C ALA A 122 -24.92 -0.35 7.13
N ARG A 123 -23.99 -0.49 6.17
CA ARG A 123 -22.55 -0.61 6.42
C ARG A 123 -21.99 0.61 7.13
N ALA A 124 -22.29 1.82 6.64
CA ALA A 124 -21.81 3.06 7.25
C ALA A 124 -22.33 3.25 8.68
N LEU A 125 -23.60 2.95 8.95
CA LEU A 125 -24.19 3.02 10.29
C LEU A 125 -23.49 2.05 11.24
N LEU A 126 -23.30 0.79 10.84
CA LEU A 126 -22.60 -0.20 11.65
C LEU A 126 -21.15 0.20 11.90
N TYR A 127 -20.45 0.70 10.88
CA TYR A 127 -19.07 1.18 11.01
C TYR A 127 -18.95 2.33 12.01
N GLN A 128 -19.81 3.36 11.90
CA GLN A 128 -19.82 4.44 12.89
C GLN A 128 -20.16 3.92 14.31
N ALA A 129 -21.09 2.96 14.43
CA ALA A 129 -21.43 2.35 15.71
C ALA A 129 -20.24 1.55 16.31
N VAL A 130 -19.42 0.90 15.48
CA VAL A 130 -18.17 0.24 15.91
C VAL A 130 -17.22 1.28 16.52
N LEU A 131 -17.01 2.41 15.84
CA LEU A 131 -16.11 3.47 16.30
C LEU A 131 -16.57 4.10 17.63
N LEU A 132 -17.88 4.26 17.81
CA LEU A 132 -18.48 4.87 19.01
C LEU A 132 -18.64 3.89 20.20
N SER A 133 -18.42 2.59 20.01
CA SER A 133 -18.65 1.60 21.06
C SER A 133 -17.45 1.49 22.00
N ASP A 134 -17.63 1.87 23.27
CA ASP A 134 -16.59 1.70 24.28
C ASP A 134 -16.53 0.28 24.87
N ASN A 135 -17.61 -0.49 24.76
CA ASN A 135 -17.64 -1.87 25.22
C ASN A 135 -17.08 -2.82 24.15
N TYR A 136 -16.02 -3.56 24.46
CA TYR A 136 -15.35 -4.45 23.51
C TYR A 136 -16.26 -5.56 23.00
N ASP A 137 -17.07 -6.17 23.85
CA ASP A 137 -18.00 -7.23 23.46
C ASP A 137 -19.05 -6.75 22.45
N LYS A 138 -19.61 -5.56 22.67
CA LYS A 138 -20.53 -4.91 21.75
C LYS A 138 -19.81 -4.50 20.46
N LYS A 139 -18.59 -3.98 20.55
CA LYS A 139 -17.74 -3.64 19.39
C LYS A 139 -17.52 -4.87 18.51
N MET A 140 -17.17 -6.02 19.08
CA MET A 140 -17.00 -7.29 18.35
C MET A 140 -18.28 -7.75 17.64
N GLN A 141 -19.43 -7.65 18.31
CA GLN A 141 -20.72 -7.98 17.69
C GLN A 141 -21.02 -7.11 16.47
N LEU A 142 -20.74 -5.81 16.57
CA LEU A 142 -20.96 -4.86 15.49
C LEU A 142 -19.99 -5.13 14.33
N ILE A 143 -18.72 -5.42 14.62
CA ILE A 143 -17.72 -5.80 13.61
C ILE A 143 -18.16 -7.06 12.85
N LEU A 144 -18.60 -8.10 13.54
CA LEU A 144 -19.09 -9.33 12.91
C LEU A 144 -20.27 -9.06 11.96
N LYS A 145 -21.21 -8.21 12.37
CA LYS A 145 -22.35 -7.80 11.53
C LYS A 145 -21.92 -6.99 10.32
N LEU A 146 -21.02 -6.02 10.53
CA LEU A 146 -20.45 -5.23 9.46
C LEU A 146 -19.77 -6.11 8.42
N ASN A 147 -18.90 -7.02 8.87
CA ASN A 147 -18.21 -7.97 7.99
C ASN A 147 -19.20 -8.82 7.20
N ALA A 148 -20.25 -9.34 7.86
CA ALA A 148 -21.30 -10.11 7.19
C ALA A 148 -22.04 -9.32 6.09
N LEU A 149 -22.23 -8.00 6.24
CA LEU A 149 -22.82 -7.16 5.20
C LEU A 149 -21.89 -6.98 3.99
N PHE A 150 -20.57 -6.88 4.20
CA PHE A 150 -19.62 -6.84 3.11
C PHE A 150 -19.53 -8.19 2.38
N GLU A 151 -19.48 -9.30 3.11
CA GLU A 151 -19.46 -10.65 2.55
C GLU A 151 -20.72 -10.95 1.72
N LYS A 152 -21.89 -10.54 2.21
CA LYS A 152 -23.17 -10.74 1.52
C LYS A 152 -23.18 -10.12 0.11
N ASP A 153 -22.50 -9.00 -0.06
CA ASP A 153 -22.42 -8.28 -1.34
C ASP A 153 -21.15 -8.65 -2.14
N ASN A 154 -20.44 -9.72 -1.74
CA ASN A 154 -19.17 -10.19 -2.33
C ASN A 154 -18.05 -9.13 -2.34
N ILE A 155 -18.07 -8.22 -1.37
CA ILE A 155 -17.06 -7.16 -1.21
C ILE A 155 -16.32 -7.28 0.13
N GLY A 156 -16.26 -8.49 0.70
CA GLY A 156 -15.62 -8.80 2.00
C GLY A 156 -14.22 -8.22 2.19
N ASN A 157 -13.42 -8.17 1.11
CA ASN A 157 -12.06 -7.62 1.13
C ASN A 157 -11.97 -6.17 1.61
N VAL A 158 -13.03 -5.36 1.41
CA VAL A 158 -13.07 -3.95 1.81
C VAL A 158 -12.85 -3.79 3.31
N ALA A 159 -13.48 -4.65 4.10
CA ALA A 159 -13.47 -4.53 5.56
C ALA A 159 -12.21 -5.09 6.22
N LEU A 160 -11.43 -5.91 5.51
CA LEU A 160 -10.36 -6.70 6.12
C LEU A 160 -9.31 -5.83 6.84
N ASP A 161 -8.78 -4.82 6.15
CA ASP A 161 -7.70 -4.00 6.70
C ASP A 161 -8.22 -3.03 7.77
N GLU A 162 -9.41 -2.47 7.58
CA GLU A 162 -10.04 -1.60 8.57
C GLU A 162 -10.38 -2.37 9.86
N ILE A 163 -10.94 -3.58 9.74
CA ILE A 163 -11.19 -4.43 10.91
C ILE A 163 -9.88 -4.74 11.63
N LYS A 164 -8.79 -5.07 10.92
CA LYS A 164 -7.49 -5.30 11.56
C LYS A 164 -7.00 -4.09 12.33
N ILE A 165 -7.10 -2.89 11.75
CA ILE A 165 -6.69 -1.64 12.41
C ILE A 165 -7.46 -1.49 13.72
N ILE A 166 -8.79 -1.59 13.67
CA ILE A 166 -9.66 -1.47 14.85
C ILE A 166 -9.33 -2.53 15.91
N LEU A 167 -9.11 -3.78 15.49
CA LEU A 167 -8.79 -4.86 16.42
C LEU A 167 -7.39 -4.70 17.03
N SER A 168 -6.43 -4.15 16.29
CA SER A 168 -5.05 -3.95 16.77
C SER A 168 -4.92 -2.96 17.94
N GLU A 169 -5.94 -2.15 18.17
CA GLU A 169 -6.04 -1.18 19.27
C GLU A 169 -6.60 -1.80 20.57
N ILE A 170 -7.08 -3.05 20.53
CA ILE A 170 -7.74 -3.72 21.65
C ILE A 170 -6.77 -4.75 22.25
N ASP A 171 -6.59 -4.72 23.57
CA ASP A 171 -5.80 -5.74 24.24
C ASP A 171 -6.54 -7.10 24.21
N ARG A 172 -5.84 -8.17 23.84
CA ARG A 172 -6.43 -9.51 23.72
C ARG A 172 -7.12 -9.98 25.02
N GLU A 173 -6.60 -9.57 26.18
CA GLU A 173 -7.13 -9.94 27.50
C GLU A 173 -8.48 -9.27 27.83
N GLU A 174 -8.80 -8.17 27.15
CA GLU A 174 -10.05 -7.43 27.31
C GLU A 174 -11.21 -8.03 26.48
N ILE A 175 -10.92 -9.07 25.69
CA ILE A 175 -11.87 -9.69 24.76
C ILE A 175 -12.43 -10.97 25.39
N SER A 176 -13.76 -11.08 25.41
CA SER A 176 -14.42 -12.30 25.86
C SER A 176 -14.03 -13.52 25.00
N GLU A 177 -13.94 -14.67 25.65
CA GLU A 177 -13.50 -15.94 25.06
C GLU A 177 -14.24 -16.29 23.75
N LYS A 178 -15.55 -16.02 23.68
CA LYS A 178 -16.40 -16.23 22.49
C LYS A 178 -15.96 -15.49 21.21
N TYR A 179 -15.15 -14.44 21.32
CA TYR A 179 -14.67 -13.66 20.17
C TYR A 179 -13.16 -13.84 19.91
N LEU A 180 -12.45 -14.60 20.76
CA LEU A 180 -11.01 -14.78 20.61
C LEU A 180 -10.62 -15.44 19.29
N ASP A 181 -11.38 -16.42 18.82
CA ASP A 181 -11.10 -17.08 17.52
C ASP A 181 -11.20 -16.09 16.36
N PHE A 182 -12.22 -15.22 16.38
CA PHE A 182 -12.40 -14.18 15.38
C PHE A 182 -11.28 -13.14 15.46
N TYR A 183 -10.98 -12.65 16.66
CA TYR A 183 -9.89 -11.71 16.91
C TYR A 183 -8.53 -12.24 16.42
N ASP A 184 -8.21 -13.47 16.84
CA ASP A 184 -6.97 -14.13 16.47
C ASP A 184 -6.94 -14.39 14.96
N TYR A 185 -8.04 -14.73 14.28
CA TYR A 185 -8.07 -14.92 12.83
C TYR A 185 -7.62 -13.67 12.05
N TYR A 186 -8.14 -12.49 12.42
CA TYR A 186 -7.78 -11.24 11.72
C TYR A 186 -6.34 -10.80 12.00
N LEU A 187 -5.82 -11.05 13.21
CA LEU A 187 -4.48 -10.63 13.61
C LEU A 187 -3.39 -11.70 13.39
N LYS A 188 -3.73 -12.98 13.24
CA LYS A 188 -2.75 -14.07 12.98
C LYS A 188 -2.04 -13.96 11.64
N LYS A 189 -2.62 -13.27 10.65
CA LYS A 189 -2.08 -13.27 9.28
C LYS A 189 -0.72 -12.56 9.16
N GLU A 190 -0.43 -11.54 9.97
CA GLU A 190 0.90 -10.90 10.00
C GLU A 190 1.90 -11.68 10.86
N GLU A 191 1.47 -12.22 12.01
CA GLU A 191 2.36 -13.01 12.85
C GLU A 191 2.77 -14.34 12.22
N GLU A 192 1.88 -15.02 11.49
CA GLU A 192 2.21 -16.28 10.83
C GLU A 192 3.15 -16.09 9.63
N ASP A 193 3.00 -15.00 8.86
CA ASP A 193 3.90 -14.69 7.75
C ASP A 193 5.31 -14.28 8.25
N LEU A 194 5.38 -13.61 9.40
CA LEU A 194 6.64 -13.33 10.11
C LEU A 194 7.29 -14.58 10.71
N LYS A 195 6.50 -15.50 11.28
CA LYS A 195 6.98 -16.75 11.91
C LYS A 195 7.55 -17.75 10.90
N LYS A 196 7.15 -17.68 9.63
CA LYS A 196 7.69 -18.52 8.53
C LYS A 196 9.03 -18.04 7.96
N ILE A 197 9.52 -16.86 8.39
CA ILE A 197 10.78 -16.33 7.86
C ILE A 197 11.98 -16.99 8.54
N LYS A 198 12.80 -17.67 7.75
CA LYS A 198 14.07 -18.26 8.21
C LYS A 198 15.19 -17.22 8.12
N PHE A 199 15.77 -16.86 9.26
CA PHE A 199 16.91 -15.95 9.33
C PHE A 199 18.25 -16.70 9.31
N ASN A 200 19.14 -16.33 8.39
CA ASN A 200 20.51 -16.82 8.31
C ASN A 200 21.51 -15.66 8.47
N ASN A 201 22.07 -15.47 9.67
CA ASN A 201 23.06 -14.42 9.92
C ASN A 201 24.40 -14.61 9.18
N ASN A 202 24.58 -15.69 8.42
CA ASN A 202 25.76 -15.86 7.56
C ASN A 202 25.62 -15.09 6.23
N ILE A 203 24.41 -14.64 5.87
CA ILE A 203 24.09 -13.91 4.64
C ILE A 203 23.36 -12.62 5.04
N ILE A 204 23.82 -11.45 4.60
CA ILE A 204 23.30 -10.16 5.08
C ILE A 204 21.82 -9.98 4.75
N HIS A 205 21.42 -10.15 3.48
CA HIS A 205 20.03 -9.98 3.03
C HIS A 205 19.06 -11.03 3.59
N ARG A 206 19.54 -12.13 4.18
CA ARG A 206 18.71 -13.14 4.86
C ARG A 206 18.86 -13.11 6.39
N SER A 207 19.60 -12.14 6.92
CA SER A 207 19.93 -12.10 8.35
C SER A 207 18.81 -11.51 9.19
N LYS A 208 18.99 -11.53 10.51
CA LYS A 208 18.10 -10.84 11.47
C LYS A 208 17.97 -9.33 11.22
N LEU A 209 18.85 -8.72 10.44
CA LEU A 209 18.69 -7.32 10.01
C LEU A 209 17.37 -7.06 9.28
N LEU A 210 16.84 -8.08 8.58
CA LEU A 210 15.54 -7.99 7.92
C LEU A 210 14.39 -7.64 8.87
N LYS A 211 14.50 -7.97 10.17
CA LYS A 211 13.45 -7.66 11.15
C LYS A 211 13.11 -6.18 11.20
N TYR A 212 14.10 -5.31 10.98
CA TYR A 212 13.89 -3.87 10.91
C TYR A 212 12.96 -3.44 9.77
N PHE A 213 13.00 -4.17 8.65
CA PHE A 213 12.21 -3.87 7.46
C PHE A 213 10.83 -4.52 7.50
N ILE A 214 10.62 -5.52 8.36
CA ILE A 214 9.35 -6.25 8.42
C ILE A 214 8.50 -5.81 9.63
N ASP A 215 9.13 -5.44 10.75
CA ASP A 215 8.44 -5.03 11.98
C ASP A 215 8.63 -3.52 12.21
N GLU A 216 7.57 -2.73 12.01
CA GLU A 216 7.59 -1.28 12.25
C GLU A 216 7.89 -0.93 13.73
N LYS A 217 7.63 -1.84 14.67
CA LYS A 217 7.91 -1.68 16.11
C LYS A 217 9.33 -2.13 16.49
N TYR A 218 10.18 -2.48 15.51
CA TYR A 218 11.52 -3.00 15.78
C TYR A 218 12.43 -1.96 16.47
N LYS A 219 12.83 -2.26 17.71
CA LYS A 219 13.62 -1.35 18.54
C LYS A 219 15.03 -1.17 17.97
N ILE A 220 15.48 0.09 17.85
CA ILE A 220 16.84 0.47 17.40
C ILE A 220 17.94 -0.32 18.14
N LYS A 221 17.83 -0.44 19.47
CA LYS A 221 18.80 -1.20 20.29
C LYS A 221 18.92 -2.67 19.89
N ASN A 222 17.85 -3.27 19.36
CA ASN A 222 17.87 -4.65 18.88
C ASN A 222 18.58 -4.74 17.52
N LEU A 223 18.36 -3.76 16.64
CA LEU A 223 19.04 -3.68 15.35
C LEU A 223 20.55 -3.53 15.49
N GLU A 224 21.04 -2.70 16.42
CA GLU A 224 22.48 -2.55 16.69
C GLU A 224 23.13 -3.88 17.10
N LYS A 225 22.46 -4.63 18.00
CA LYS A 225 22.92 -5.96 18.42
C LYS A 225 22.92 -6.96 17.27
N ASP A 226 21.91 -6.94 16.42
CA ASP A 226 21.84 -7.81 15.25
C ASP A 226 22.91 -7.46 14.22
N LEU A 227 23.15 -6.16 13.97
CA LEU A 227 24.23 -5.68 13.10
C LEU A 227 25.59 -6.15 13.60
N GLU A 228 25.84 -6.09 14.91
CA GLU A 228 27.07 -6.63 15.50
C GLU A 228 27.19 -8.14 15.32
N SER A 229 26.09 -8.88 15.52
CA SER A 229 26.04 -10.34 15.35
C SER A 229 26.33 -10.78 13.92
N VAL A 230 25.67 -10.14 12.95
CA VAL A 230 25.86 -10.39 11.52
C VAL A 230 27.28 -10.00 11.12
N TYR A 231 27.73 -8.81 11.52
CA TYR A 231 29.09 -8.36 11.23
C TYR A 231 30.16 -9.33 11.73
N LYS A 232 30.04 -9.87 12.95
CA LYS A 232 30.99 -10.86 13.48
C LYS A 232 31.08 -12.11 12.59
N LYS A 233 29.98 -12.55 11.98
CA LYS A 233 29.95 -13.69 11.06
C LYS A 233 30.56 -13.34 9.70
N ILE A 234 30.12 -12.24 9.09
CA ILE A 234 30.64 -11.78 7.79
C ILE A 234 32.13 -11.46 7.85
N LYS A 235 32.60 -10.90 8.97
CA LYS A 235 34.02 -10.60 9.20
C LYS A 235 34.88 -11.86 9.27
N LYS A 236 34.36 -12.96 9.84
CA LYS A 236 35.07 -14.24 9.92
C LYS A 236 35.20 -14.90 8.54
N ASN A 237 34.22 -14.66 7.66
CA ASN A 237 34.25 -15.16 6.29
C ASN A 237 35.00 -14.19 5.34
N LYS A 238 36.27 -14.48 5.07
CA LYS A 238 37.10 -13.68 4.17
C LYS A 238 36.62 -13.71 2.71
N ASP A 239 36.00 -14.82 2.31
CA ASP A 239 35.53 -15.06 0.94
C ASP A 239 34.04 -14.73 0.77
N TYR A 240 33.45 -14.00 1.72
CA TYR A 240 32.07 -13.55 1.63
C TYR A 240 31.86 -12.68 0.38
N PHE A 241 30.98 -13.14 -0.51
CA PHE A 241 30.52 -12.41 -1.68
C PHE A 241 29.32 -11.54 -1.30
N PHE A 242 29.39 -10.24 -1.60
CA PHE A 242 28.29 -9.31 -1.37
C PHE A 242 27.36 -9.33 -2.58
N SER A 243 26.15 -9.84 -2.39
CA SER A 243 25.12 -9.79 -3.44
C SER A 243 24.53 -8.39 -3.56
N ILE A 244 23.86 -8.11 -4.68
CA ILE A 244 23.12 -6.85 -4.87
C ILE A 244 22.07 -6.67 -3.78
N GLN A 245 21.40 -7.75 -3.36
CA GLN A 245 20.44 -7.72 -2.25
C GLN A 245 21.10 -7.35 -0.90
N ASP A 246 22.33 -7.80 -0.65
CA ASP A 246 23.09 -7.38 0.53
C ASP A 246 23.36 -5.87 0.50
N ILE A 247 23.75 -5.36 -0.68
CA ILE A 247 24.03 -3.94 -0.90
C ILE A 247 22.74 -3.12 -0.69
N ILE A 248 21.62 -3.55 -1.28
CA ILE A 248 20.30 -2.90 -1.09
C ILE A 248 19.96 -2.78 0.39
N LEU A 249 20.10 -3.87 1.15
CA LEU A 249 19.77 -3.87 2.58
C LEU A 249 20.66 -2.88 3.35
N LEU A 250 21.98 -2.91 3.10
CA LEU A 250 22.94 -2.03 3.78
C LEU A 250 22.74 -0.56 3.44
N GLU A 251 22.54 -0.21 2.18
CA GLU A 251 22.30 1.17 1.74
C GLU A 251 20.95 1.68 2.25
N SER A 252 19.93 0.83 2.34
CA SER A 252 18.64 1.21 2.94
C SER A 252 18.76 1.49 4.45
N LEU A 253 19.57 0.71 5.18
CA LEU A 253 19.89 1.01 6.57
C LEU A 253 20.68 2.32 6.71
N LYS A 254 21.62 2.61 5.80
CA LYS A 254 22.36 3.89 5.81
C LYS A 254 21.44 5.08 5.55
N ALA A 255 20.54 4.97 4.57
CA ALA A 255 19.55 6.00 4.26
C ALA A 255 18.67 6.33 5.47
N ASP A 256 18.37 5.33 6.30
CA ASP A 256 17.63 5.49 7.55
C ASP A 256 18.48 6.01 8.73
N GLY A 257 19.76 6.35 8.48
CA GLY A 257 20.68 6.95 9.45
C GLY A 257 21.52 5.95 10.24
N PHE A 258 21.46 4.65 9.95
CA PHE A 258 22.28 3.66 10.65
C PHE A 258 23.72 3.64 10.16
N LYS A 259 24.66 3.53 11.10
CA LYS A 259 26.10 3.46 10.80
C LYS A 259 26.51 2.03 10.50
N ILE A 260 26.86 1.75 9.25
CA ILE A 260 27.45 0.46 8.87
C ILE A 260 28.93 0.43 9.29
N PRO A 261 29.44 -0.68 9.85
CA PRO A 261 30.85 -0.78 10.19
C PRO A 261 31.75 -0.56 8.97
N ARG A 262 32.72 0.37 9.06
CA ARG A 262 33.68 0.70 7.98
C ARG A 262 34.36 -0.52 7.33
N LYS A 263 34.55 -1.60 8.08
CA LYS A 263 35.15 -2.85 7.57
C LYS A 263 34.23 -3.63 6.63
N ILE A 264 32.91 -3.46 6.74
CA ILE A 264 31.93 -3.96 5.78
C ILE A 264 31.90 -3.01 4.57
N GLU A 265 31.79 -1.71 4.80
CA GLU A 265 31.71 -0.70 3.73
C GLU A 265 32.85 -0.79 2.71
N LYS A 266 34.06 -1.14 3.17
CA LYS A 266 35.23 -1.32 2.29
C LYS A 266 35.22 -2.60 1.46
N ARG A 267 34.28 -3.52 1.66
CA ARG A 267 34.26 -4.85 1.02
C ARG A 267 33.23 -4.99 -0.10
N TYR A 268 32.37 -3.99 -0.31
CA TYR A 268 31.46 -3.96 -1.44
C TYR A 268 31.63 -2.63 -2.20
N SER A 269 31.39 -2.66 -3.52
CA SER A 269 31.46 -1.48 -4.39
C SER A 269 30.09 -1.23 -5.01
N LEU A 270 29.77 0.06 -5.18
CA LEU A 270 28.60 0.51 -5.92
C LEU A 270 28.91 0.79 -7.39
N GLU A 271 30.18 0.76 -7.80
CA GLU A 271 30.63 1.20 -9.13
C GLU A 271 30.04 0.37 -10.29
N ASN A 272 29.72 -0.90 -10.02
CA ASN A 272 29.12 -1.79 -11.02
C ASN A 272 27.58 -1.74 -11.03
N LEU A 273 26.96 -0.96 -10.13
CA LEU A 273 25.51 -0.85 -9.99
C LEU A 273 25.06 0.49 -10.55
N THR A 274 24.68 0.49 -11.83
CA THR A 274 24.31 1.72 -12.54
C THR A 274 22.80 1.81 -12.64
N ILE A 275 22.21 2.80 -11.99
CA ILE A 275 20.78 3.07 -12.11
C ILE A 275 20.54 3.68 -13.50
N PRO A 276 19.50 3.23 -14.24
CA PRO A 276 19.12 3.85 -15.50
C PRO A 276 18.95 5.37 -15.38
N GLU A 277 19.50 6.12 -16.34
CA GLU A 277 19.57 7.58 -16.30
C GLU A 277 18.18 8.23 -16.17
N ASN A 278 17.16 7.64 -16.79
CA ASN A 278 15.78 8.10 -16.65
C ASN A 278 15.31 8.09 -15.18
N LEU A 279 15.63 7.05 -14.39
CA LEU A 279 15.25 6.99 -12.97
C LEU A 279 16.05 7.96 -12.10
N ILE A 280 17.31 8.23 -12.48
CA ILE A 280 18.14 9.25 -11.82
C ILE A 280 17.50 10.62 -12.03
N ASN A 281 17.14 10.95 -13.27
CA ASN A 281 16.55 12.23 -13.62
C ASN A 281 15.22 12.47 -12.88
N LEU A 282 14.36 11.44 -12.77
CA LEU A 282 13.13 11.52 -11.97
C LEU A 282 13.42 11.86 -10.50
N ASN A 283 14.50 11.31 -9.95
CA ASN A 283 14.94 11.59 -8.58
C ASN A 283 15.41 13.03 -8.41
N GLU A 284 16.25 13.51 -9.32
CA GLU A 284 16.78 14.87 -9.28
C GLU A 284 15.69 15.93 -9.50
N GLN A 285 14.68 15.63 -10.31
CA GLN A 285 13.54 16.49 -10.58
C GLN A 285 12.43 16.38 -9.52
N ASN A 286 12.59 15.47 -8.54
CA ASN A 286 11.60 15.15 -7.53
C ASN A 286 10.23 14.71 -8.11
N GLU A 287 10.24 14.05 -9.26
CA GLU A 287 9.06 13.57 -10.02
C GLU A 287 8.53 12.25 -9.47
N GLN A 288 8.08 12.29 -8.22
CA GLN A 288 7.67 11.13 -7.43
C GLN A 288 6.54 10.30 -8.07
N GLY A 289 5.56 10.96 -8.70
CA GLY A 289 4.44 10.27 -9.36
C GLY A 289 4.87 9.47 -10.59
N LEU A 290 5.72 10.05 -11.44
CA LEU A 290 6.24 9.38 -12.63
C LEU A 290 7.20 8.24 -12.25
N PHE A 291 7.96 8.40 -11.17
CA PHE A 291 8.77 7.31 -10.61
C PHE A 291 7.90 6.12 -10.15
N LEU A 292 6.79 6.37 -9.44
CA LEU A 292 5.87 5.29 -9.04
C LEU A 292 5.25 4.59 -10.26
N LEU A 293 4.95 5.32 -11.34
CA LEU A 293 4.46 4.73 -12.59
C LEU A 293 5.51 3.82 -13.24
N ASN A 294 6.78 4.24 -13.27
CA ASN A 294 7.88 3.42 -13.78
C ASN A 294 8.04 2.13 -12.96
N ILE A 295 7.83 2.17 -11.63
CA ILE A 295 7.83 0.94 -10.81
C ILE A 295 6.72 -0.01 -11.25
N VAL A 296 5.50 0.50 -11.45
CA VAL A 296 4.37 -0.35 -11.91
C VAL A 296 4.70 -1.00 -13.26
N GLU A 297 5.33 -0.27 -14.17
CA GLU A 297 5.76 -0.80 -15.47
C GLU A 297 6.88 -1.84 -15.34
N MET A 298 7.90 -1.59 -14.50
CA MET A 298 9.01 -2.53 -14.25
C MET A 298 8.55 -3.83 -13.57
N VAL A 299 7.55 -3.74 -12.70
CA VAL A 299 6.97 -4.91 -12.03
C VAL A 299 6.03 -5.66 -12.98
N GLY A 300 5.26 -4.94 -13.81
CA GLY A 300 4.32 -5.53 -14.75
C GLY A 300 3.31 -6.45 -14.06
N GLU A 301 3.23 -7.70 -14.55
CA GLU A 301 2.40 -8.76 -13.96
C GLU A 301 3.15 -9.59 -12.90
N ASP A 302 4.45 -9.37 -12.73
CA ASP A 302 5.31 -10.13 -11.81
C ASP A 302 5.11 -9.72 -10.35
N LYS A 303 5.53 -10.58 -9.43
CA LYS A 303 5.59 -10.24 -8.00
C LYS A 303 7.00 -9.77 -7.67
N PHE A 304 7.13 -8.90 -6.67
CA PHE A 304 8.44 -8.41 -6.20
C PHE A 304 9.43 -9.53 -5.81
N VAL A 305 8.95 -10.69 -5.37
CA VAL A 305 9.79 -11.85 -5.03
C VAL A 305 10.39 -12.54 -6.26
N ASP A 306 9.78 -12.36 -7.43
CA ASP A 306 10.18 -12.97 -8.69
C ASP A 306 11.10 -12.04 -9.53
N LEU A 307 11.25 -10.78 -9.11
CA LEU A 307 12.12 -9.81 -9.77
C LEU A 307 13.60 -10.13 -9.57
N ASP A 308 14.39 -9.89 -10.61
CA ASP A 308 15.84 -10.00 -10.53
C ASP A 308 16.46 -8.92 -9.62
N ALA A 309 17.71 -9.15 -9.22
CA ALA A 309 18.36 -8.30 -8.24
C ALA A 309 18.71 -6.89 -8.77
N ASP A 310 18.91 -6.74 -10.08
CA ASP A 310 19.18 -5.44 -10.71
C ASP A 310 17.90 -4.60 -10.75
N THR A 311 16.78 -5.20 -11.15
CA THR A 311 15.47 -4.54 -11.12
C THR A 311 15.09 -4.11 -9.70
N LEU A 312 15.31 -4.97 -8.70
CA LEU A 312 15.10 -4.60 -7.29
C LEU A 312 16.00 -3.44 -6.86
N TYR A 313 17.25 -3.40 -7.34
CA TYR A 313 18.17 -2.29 -7.06
C TYR A 313 17.68 -0.98 -7.69
N PHE A 314 17.20 -1.01 -8.94
CA PHE A 314 16.66 0.14 -9.65
C PHE A 314 15.39 0.70 -8.99
N ILE A 315 14.59 -0.15 -8.34
CA ILE A 315 13.40 0.27 -7.61
C ILE A 315 13.78 0.84 -6.23
N ILE A 316 14.57 0.10 -5.43
CA ILE A 316 14.80 0.43 -4.01
C ILE A 316 15.83 1.55 -3.83
N SER A 317 16.86 1.61 -4.67
CA SER A 317 17.93 2.61 -4.51
C SER A 317 17.40 4.05 -4.65
N PRO A 318 16.58 4.40 -5.65
CA PRO A 318 15.95 5.73 -5.72
C PRO A 318 14.97 6.02 -4.57
N MET A 319 14.25 5.00 -4.06
CA MET A 319 13.33 5.16 -2.92
C MET A 319 14.02 5.65 -1.64
N ASN A 320 15.29 5.30 -1.45
CA ASN A 320 16.10 5.80 -0.33
C ASN A 320 16.26 7.33 -0.36
N LYS A 321 16.21 7.96 -1.54
CA LYS A 321 16.31 9.41 -1.72
C LYS A 321 14.94 10.10 -1.63
N PHE A 322 13.89 9.48 -2.18
CA PHE A 322 12.51 9.98 -2.12
C PHE A 322 11.83 9.84 -0.74
N ASN A 323 12.52 9.24 0.24
CA ASN A 323 11.98 8.95 1.58
C ASN A 323 10.70 8.07 1.55
N PHE A 324 10.56 7.19 0.56
CA PHE A 324 9.48 6.19 0.48
C PHE A 324 9.69 5.01 1.42
N LYS A 325 9.97 5.31 2.69
CA LYS A 325 10.42 4.34 3.70
C LYS A 325 9.47 3.16 3.85
N LYS A 326 8.16 3.42 4.00
CA LYS A 326 7.14 2.36 4.19
C LYS A 326 7.05 1.44 2.98
N LEU A 327 6.97 2.02 1.79
CA LEU A 327 6.88 1.26 0.54
C LEU A 327 8.15 0.45 0.26
N ARG A 328 9.32 1.06 0.46
CA ARG A 328 10.63 0.40 0.36
C ARG A 328 10.74 -0.80 1.30
N ASN A 329 10.37 -0.61 2.57
CA ASN A 329 10.42 -1.65 3.59
C ASN A 329 9.50 -2.83 3.22
N ASN A 330 8.29 -2.54 2.72
CA ASN A 330 7.37 -3.56 2.23
C ASN A 330 7.95 -4.38 1.07
N ILE A 331 8.63 -3.73 0.12
CA ILE A 331 9.27 -4.44 -1.00
C ILE A 331 10.41 -5.34 -0.48
N ILE A 332 11.28 -4.83 0.40
CA ILE A 332 12.36 -5.63 1.01
C ILE A 332 11.79 -6.83 1.78
N ALA A 333 10.76 -6.61 2.60
CA ALA A 333 10.09 -7.64 3.39
C ALA A 333 9.41 -8.73 2.53
N LYS A 334 8.99 -8.39 1.32
CA LYS A 334 8.39 -9.35 0.37
C LYS A 334 9.43 -10.09 -0.45
N SER A 335 10.55 -9.46 -0.78
CA SER A 335 11.49 -9.96 -1.81
C SER A 335 12.67 -10.75 -1.25
N PHE A 336 13.14 -10.43 -0.04
CA PHE A 336 14.41 -10.98 0.48
C PHE A 336 14.28 -12.21 1.39
N PRO A 337 13.25 -12.34 2.25
CA PRO A 337 13.17 -13.46 3.17
C PRO A 337 13.00 -14.81 2.48
N GLU A 338 13.71 -15.83 2.96
CA GLU A 338 13.33 -17.22 2.71
C GLU A 338 12.13 -17.59 3.59
N ARG A 339 11.03 -17.99 2.95
CA ARG A 339 9.82 -18.45 3.62
C ARG A 339 9.82 -19.98 3.68
N SER A 340 9.50 -20.53 4.84
CA SER A 340 9.43 -21.97 5.10
C SER A 340 8.06 -22.57 4.85
#